data_AF-A0A937ARF9-F1
#
_entry.id   AF-A0A937ARF9-F1
#
_cell.length_a   1.000
_cell.length_b   1.000
_cell.length_c   1.000
_cell.angle_alpha   90.00
_cell.angle_beta   90.00
_cell.angle_gamma   90.00
#
_symmetry.space_group_name_H-M   'P 1'
#
loop_
_entity.id
_entity.type
_entity.pdbx_description
1 polymer ?
#
loop_
_entity_poly.entity_id
_entity_poly.type
_entity_poly.pdbx_seq_one_letter_code
_entity_poly.pdbx_strand_id
1 'polypeptide(L)'
;MHKISVIAVAAVAGLSAVASADLTFQFADPVNGRQLTNTQNNIAGPGTGQITYDQNAQINFLVDGSTEPAPFAANFGNSRMEMDLVIGTAVAVAPGLFSAPVSGFFRIWDFTTGQTILRGDATGGSFIRFGGTSSILFSDITGFQYTFGAPLQALLNPGRGPINPQEGTFTITDVVTNPAGGGLIGPGGVVRSFSANSSFSGNSAVPTPGALALMGLGGLVVGRRRR
;
A
#
# COMPACT_ATOMS: atom_id res chain seq x y z
N MET A 1 50.69 -26.12 9.63
CA MET A 1 49.23 -26.24 9.43
C MET A 1 48.52 -25.15 10.23
N HIS A 2 47.36 -24.68 9.77
CA HIS A 2 46.48 -23.64 10.34
C HIS A 2 46.62 -22.23 9.74
N LYS A 3 45.99 -22.04 8.58
CA LYS A 3 45.58 -20.73 8.03
C LYS A 3 44.05 -20.70 7.96
N ILE A 4 43.38 -20.67 9.10
CA ILE A 4 41.92 -20.48 9.19
C ILE A 4 41.69 -19.42 10.27
N SER A 5 41.80 -18.14 9.93
CA SER A 5 41.50 -17.07 10.92
C SER A 5 41.06 -15.72 10.34
N VAL A 6 41.17 -15.45 9.04
CA VAL A 6 40.90 -14.08 8.50
C VAL A 6 39.64 -13.99 7.62
N ILE A 7 39.12 -15.11 7.13
CA ILE A 7 37.91 -15.10 6.28
C ILE A 7 36.62 -14.99 7.11
N ALA A 8 36.62 -15.45 8.36
CA ALA A 8 35.42 -15.46 9.22
C ALA A 8 35.02 -14.06 9.75
N VAL A 9 35.97 -13.13 9.95
CA VAL A 9 35.66 -11.80 10.51
C VAL A 9 35.11 -10.84 9.43
N ALA A 10 35.49 -11.00 8.17
CA ALA A 10 34.97 -10.18 7.07
C ALA A 10 33.52 -10.55 6.68
N ALA A 11 33.10 -11.79 6.90
CA ALA A 11 31.72 -12.22 6.66
C ALA A 11 30.75 -11.74 7.75
N VAL A 12 31.22 -11.57 8.99
CA VAL A 12 30.39 -11.08 10.12
C VAL A 12 30.23 -9.57 10.10
N ALA A 13 31.16 -8.81 9.50
CA ALA A 13 30.99 -7.37 9.28
C ALA A 13 30.04 -7.02 8.11
N GLY A 14 29.67 -8.03 7.28
CA GLY A 14 28.70 -7.90 6.18
C GLY A 14 27.24 -8.02 6.60
N LEU A 15 26.97 -8.35 7.87
CA LEU A 15 25.63 -8.33 8.47
C LEU A 15 25.37 -6.96 9.11
N SER A 16 25.84 -5.87 8.49
CA SER A 16 25.32 -4.55 8.82
C SER A 16 23.81 -4.59 8.59
N ALA A 17 23.05 -4.65 9.69
CA ALA A 17 21.62 -4.51 9.67
C ALA A 17 21.30 -3.29 8.79
N VAL A 18 20.68 -3.54 7.65
CA VAL A 18 20.15 -2.49 6.79
C VAL A 18 19.07 -1.84 7.63
N ALA A 19 19.41 -0.79 8.37
CA ALA A 19 18.40 0.01 9.04
C ALA A 19 17.50 0.53 7.92
N SER A 20 16.22 0.17 7.94
CA SER A 20 15.20 0.85 7.17
C SER A 20 14.59 1.93 8.04
N ALA A 21 14.22 3.03 7.42
CA ALA A 21 13.26 3.94 8.00
C ALA A 21 11.89 3.57 7.44
N ASP A 22 10.87 3.69 8.28
CA ASP A 22 9.49 3.39 7.94
C ASP A 22 8.76 4.68 7.63
N LEU A 23 8.06 4.69 6.49
CA LEU A 23 7.07 5.70 6.18
C LEU A 23 5.68 5.15 6.48
N THR A 24 4.85 5.97 7.10
CA THR A 24 3.43 5.67 7.27
C THR A 24 2.58 6.65 6.48
N PHE A 25 1.51 6.12 5.90
CA PHE A 25 0.58 6.84 5.04
C PHE A 25 -0.80 6.73 5.64
N GLN A 26 -1.58 7.82 5.63
CA GLN A 26 -2.98 7.74 6.04
C GLN A 26 -3.85 8.82 5.41
N PHE A 27 -5.11 8.49 5.22
CA PHE A 27 -6.19 9.46 5.06
C PHE A 27 -7.50 8.88 5.61
N ALA A 28 -8.47 9.74 5.86
CA ALA A 28 -9.85 9.36 6.07
C ALA A 28 -10.72 10.15 5.10
N ASP A 29 -11.81 9.54 4.63
CA ASP A 29 -12.80 10.23 3.82
C ASP A 29 -13.30 11.51 4.53
N PRO A 30 -13.60 12.57 3.77
CA PRO A 30 -14.24 13.74 4.35
C PRO A 30 -15.62 13.38 4.92
N VAL A 31 -16.04 14.07 5.99
CA VAL A 31 -17.30 13.81 6.70
C VAL A 31 -18.49 13.82 5.72
N ASN A 32 -19.38 12.81 5.84
CA ASN A 32 -20.55 12.54 4.99
C ASN A 32 -20.26 12.01 3.58
N GLY A 33 -19.05 11.54 3.32
CA GLY A 33 -18.63 11.09 2.01
C GLY A 33 -18.66 9.58 1.79
N ARG A 34 -19.54 9.09 0.89
CA ARG A 34 -19.47 7.72 0.36
C ARG A 34 -18.65 7.66 -0.93
N GLN A 35 -17.39 8.08 -0.85
CA GLN A 35 -16.56 8.21 -2.04
C GLN A 35 -16.19 6.89 -2.68
N LEU A 36 -16.15 5.81 -1.90
CA LEU A 36 -15.82 4.49 -2.39
C LEU A 36 -17.09 3.80 -2.90
N THR A 37 -17.06 3.33 -4.15
CA THR A 37 -18.17 2.61 -4.76
C THR A 37 -17.68 1.30 -5.35
N ASN A 38 -18.35 0.20 -5.03
CA ASN A 38 -18.25 -1.05 -5.78
C ASN A 38 -19.42 -1.14 -6.75
N THR A 39 -19.13 -1.44 -8.01
CA THR A 39 -20.14 -1.76 -9.02
C THR A 39 -19.97 -3.21 -9.46
N GLN A 40 -20.99 -4.04 -9.21
CA GLN A 40 -21.05 -5.41 -9.72
C GLN A 40 -21.30 -5.39 -11.24
N ASN A 41 -20.24 -5.28 -12.03
CA ASN A 41 -20.28 -5.11 -13.48
C ASN A 41 -19.69 -6.29 -14.26
N ASN A 42 -19.22 -7.34 -13.58
CA ASN A 42 -18.58 -8.51 -14.20
C ASN A 42 -17.36 -8.17 -15.10
N ILE A 43 -16.64 -7.07 -14.80
CA ILE A 43 -15.55 -6.56 -15.65
C ILE A 43 -14.42 -7.59 -15.89
N ALA A 44 -14.18 -8.48 -14.92
CA ALA A 44 -13.18 -9.54 -15.00
C ALA A 44 -13.80 -10.95 -15.02
N GLY A 45 -15.08 -11.03 -15.37
CA GLY A 45 -15.84 -12.28 -15.45
C GLY A 45 -17.08 -12.30 -14.55
N PRO A 46 -17.92 -13.35 -14.65
CA PRO A 46 -19.12 -13.46 -13.85
C PRO A 46 -18.84 -13.40 -12.34
N GLY A 47 -19.58 -12.56 -11.62
CA GLY A 47 -19.49 -12.44 -10.17
C GLY A 47 -18.39 -11.50 -9.66
N THR A 48 -17.73 -10.74 -10.56
CA THR A 48 -16.76 -9.71 -10.18
C THR A 48 -17.39 -8.32 -10.10
N GLY A 49 -16.79 -7.46 -9.28
CA GLY A 49 -17.10 -6.03 -9.22
C GLY A 49 -15.88 -5.17 -9.50
N GLN A 50 -16.13 -3.87 -9.64
CA GLN A 50 -15.11 -2.84 -9.76
C GLN A 50 -15.30 -1.81 -8.66
N ILE A 51 -14.28 -1.63 -7.84
CA ILE A 51 -14.21 -0.64 -6.78
C ILE A 51 -13.49 0.60 -7.33
N THR A 52 -14.17 1.73 -7.25
CA THR A 52 -13.68 3.03 -7.65
C THR A 52 -13.83 4.04 -6.52
N TYR A 53 -13.17 5.18 -6.69
CA TYR A 53 -13.23 6.29 -5.75
C TYR A 53 -13.61 7.59 -6.48
N ASP A 54 -14.39 8.45 -5.85
CA ASP A 54 -14.74 9.77 -6.38
C ASP A 54 -13.52 10.67 -6.50
N GLN A 55 -13.04 10.87 -7.72
CA GLN A 55 -11.85 11.67 -8.01
C GLN A 55 -12.03 13.17 -7.73
N ASN A 56 -13.28 13.64 -7.54
CA ASN A 56 -13.55 15.02 -7.15
C ASN A 56 -13.49 15.22 -5.64
N ALA A 57 -13.43 14.15 -4.84
CA ALA A 57 -13.39 14.27 -3.39
C ALA A 57 -12.00 14.65 -2.88
N GLN A 58 -11.93 15.68 -2.04
CA GLN A 58 -10.68 16.14 -1.46
C GLN A 58 -10.34 15.25 -0.27
N ILE A 59 -9.11 14.76 -0.24
CA ILE A 59 -8.57 14.05 0.91
C ILE A 59 -7.41 14.82 1.51
N ASN A 60 -7.23 14.65 2.82
CA ASN A 60 -6.07 15.13 3.53
C ASN A 60 -5.09 13.97 3.69
N PHE A 61 -4.17 13.83 2.75
CA PHE A 61 -3.22 12.73 2.74
C PHE A 61 -2.00 13.08 3.59
N LEU A 62 -1.81 12.31 4.66
CA LEU A 62 -0.73 12.49 5.63
C LEU A 62 0.37 11.47 5.38
N VAL A 63 1.62 11.92 5.45
CA VAL A 63 2.80 11.08 5.41
C VAL A 63 3.68 11.40 6.60
N ASP A 64 3.97 10.39 7.42
CA ASP A 64 4.90 10.50 8.53
C ASP A 64 6.17 9.69 8.22
N GLY A 65 7.28 10.40 8.15
CA GLY A 65 8.63 9.88 7.99
C GLY A 65 9.50 10.21 9.20
N SER A 66 8.94 10.23 10.40
CA SER A 66 9.66 10.55 11.64
C SER A 66 10.84 9.63 11.95
N THR A 67 10.87 8.43 11.37
CA THR A 67 11.97 7.47 11.51
C THR A 67 13.08 7.66 10.47
N GLU A 68 12.91 8.59 9.53
CA GLU A 68 13.89 8.90 8.50
C GLU A 68 15.14 9.59 9.10
N PRO A 69 16.33 9.45 8.48
CA PRO A 69 17.52 10.19 8.91
C PRO A 69 17.34 11.71 8.95
N ALA A 70 16.48 12.24 8.07
CA ALA A 70 15.97 13.60 8.13
C ALA A 70 14.45 13.51 8.38
N PRO A 71 14.01 13.48 9.65
CA PRO A 71 12.61 13.28 10.00
C PRO A 71 11.70 14.33 9.38
N PHE A 72 10.52 13.92 8.90
CA PHE A 72 9.50 14.84 8.40
C PHE A 72 8.09 14.33 8.71
N ALA A 73 7.14 15.26 8.71
CA ALA A 73 5.71 14.98 8.63
C ALA A 73 5.13 15.92 7.57
N ALA A 74 4.45 15.35 6.58
CA ALA A 74 3.90 16.08 5.45
C ALA A 74 2.39 15.91 5.38
N ASN A 75 1.71 16.99 5.03
CA ASN A 75 0.28 16.99 4.75
C ASN A 75 0.02 17.49 3.32
N PHE A 76 -0.55 16.64 2.48
CA PHE A 76 -1.00 16.98 1.13
C PHE A 76 -2.50 17.31 1.16
N GLY A 77 -2.83 18.52 1.61
CA GLY A 77 -4.22 18.93 1.92
C GLY A 77 -5.16 19.11 0.72
N ASN A 78 -4.64 19.20 -0.52
CA ASN A 78 -5.44 19.25 -1.75
C ASN A 78 -5.19 18.02 -2.63
N SER A 79 -5.13 16.84 -2.01
CA SER A 79 -4.97 15.58 -2.74
C SER A 79 -6.31 14.98 -3.15
N ARG A 80 -6.29 14.19 -4.23
CA ARG A 80 -7.43 13.37 -4.71
C ARG A 80 -6.95 11.94 -4.90
N MET A 81 -7.90 11.02 -5.04
CA MET A 81 -7.61 9.61 -5.29
C MET A 81 -8.39 9.07 -6.48
N GLU A 82 -7.72 8.18 -7.20
CA GLU A 82 -8.19 7.40 -8.34
C GLU A 82 -7.96 5.98 -7.90
N MET A 83 -8.98 5.17 -8.07
CA MET A 83 -8.96 3.78 -7.67
C MET A 83 -9.66 3.01 -8.77
N ASP A 84 -9.02 1.93 -9.17
CA ASP A 84 -9.60 0.93 -10.06
C ASP A 84 -9.14 -0.43 -9.56
N LEU A 85 -9.97 -1.03 -8.71
CA LEU A 85 -9.73 -2.34 -8.14
C LEU A 85 -10.83 -3.29 -8.60
N VAL A 86 -10.43 -4.42 -9.16
CA VAL A 86 -11.33 -5.54 -9.41
C VAL A 86 -11.46 -6.34 -8.12
N ILE A 87 -12.70 -6.62 -7.73
CA ILE A 87 -13.03 -7.54 -6.64
C ILE A 87 -13.66 -8.81 -7.20
N GLY A 88 -13.14 -9.96 -6.79
CA GLY A 88 -13.66 -11.26 -7.16
C GLY A 88 -14.87 -11.69 -6.34
N THR A 89 -15.25 -12.96 -6.51
CA THR A 89 -16.30 -13.58 -5.70
C THR A 89 -15.79 -13.85 -4.29
N ALA A 90 -16.63 -13.56 -3.29
CA ALA A 90 -16.35 -13.82 -1.90
C ALA A 90 -16.63 -15.28 -1.51
N VAL A 91 -15.73 -15.87 -0.75
CA VAL A 91 -15.84 -17.22 -0.18
C VAL A 91 -15.95 -17.08 1.35
N ALA A 92 -16.86 -17.85 1.95
CA ALA A 92 -16.93 -17.94 3.41
C ALA A 92 -15.71 -18.73 3.91
N VAL A 93 -14.88 -18.11 4.74
CA VAL A 93 -13.71 -18.75 5.36
C VAL A 93 -13.98 -19.19 6.80
N ALA A 94 -14.97 -18.57 7.45
CA ALA A 94 -15.50 -18.98 8.75
C ALA A 94 -16.95 -18.42 8.90
N PRO A 95 -17.73 -18.85 9.91
CA PRO A 95 -19.05 -18.28 10.14
C PRO A 95 -19.00 -16.75 10.30
N GLY A 96 -19.67 -16.03 9.39
CA GLY A 96 -19.70 -14.56 9.40
C GLY A 96 -18.43 -13.86 8.88
N LEU A 97 -17.45 -14.63 8.37
CA LEU A 97 -16.21 -14.13 7.78
C LEU A 97 -16.13 -14.53 6.30
N PHE A 98 -16.03 -13.52 5.43
CA PHE A 98 -15.90 -13.69 3.99
C PHE A 98 -14.60 -13.07 3.48
N SER A 99 -14.00 -13.69 2.47
CA SER A 99 -12.82 -13.18 1.77
C SER A 99 -13.05 -13.22 0.26
N ALA A 100 -12.68 -12.15 -0.45
CA ALA A 100 -12.65 -12.10 -1.90
C ALA A 100 -11.30 -11.57 -2.39
N PRO A 101 -10.74 -12.09 -3.49
CA PRO A 101 -9.51 -11.56 -4.05
C PRO A 101 -9.74 -10.15 -4.60
N VAL A 102 -8.74 -9.28 -4.47
CA VAL A 102 -8.74 -7.91 -5.01
C VAL A 102 -7.44 -7.67 -5.78
N SER A 103 -7.52 -7.01 -6.93
CA SER A 103 -6.37 -6.62 -7.75
C SER A 103 -6.65 -5.32 -8.50
N GLY A 104 -5.62 -4.55 -8.84
CA GLY A 104 -5.75 -3.29 -9.56
C GLY A 104 -4.82 -2.23 -8.98
N PHE A 105 -5.25 -0.98 -8.93
CA PHE A 105 -4.42 0.09 -8.36
C PHE A 105 -5.23 1.17 -7.64
N PHE A 106 -4.50 1.96 -6.85
CA PHE A 106 -4.93 3.30 -6.48
C PHE A 106 -3.79 4.30 -6.67
N ARG A 107 -4.15 5.56 -6.91
CA ARG A 107 -3.22 6.66 -7.10
C ARG A 107 -3.73 7.86 -6.32
N ILE A 108 -2.88 8.40 -5.45
CA ILE A 108 -3.09 9.67 -4.77
C ILE A 108 -2.23 10.71 -5.47
N TRP A 109 -2.84 11.81 -5.94
CA TRP A 109 -2.13 12.92 -6.58
C TRP A 109 -2.49 14.25 -5.94
N ASP A 110 -1.58 15.21 -6.09
CA ASP A 110 -1.84 16.61 -5.78
C ASP A 110 -2.68 17.21 -6.90
N PHE A 111 -3.88 17.67 -6.58
CA PHE A 111 -4.80 18.26 -7.55
C PHE A 111 -4.27 19.56 -8.15
N THR A 112 -3.39 20.26 -7.43
CA THR A 112 -2.84 21.56 -7.85
C THR A 112 -1.81 21.39 -8.96
N THR A 113 -0.93 20.39 -8.81
CA THR A 113 0.18 20.15 -9.73
C THR A 113 -0.10 19.03 -10.73
N GLY A 114 -1.12 18.20 -10.49
CA GLY A 114 -1.42 16.99 -11.25
C GLY A 114 -0.41 15.85 -11.01
N GLN A 115 0.55 16.04 -10.11
CA GLN A 115 1.61 15.08 -9.86
C GLN A 115 1.16 13.98 -8.91
N THR A 116 1.49 12.74 -9.26
CA THR A 116 1.30 11.60 -8.36
C THR A 116 2.13 11.82 -7.10
N ILE A 117 1.53 11.62 -5.93
CA ILE A 117 2.22 11.62 -4.63
C ILE A 117 2.61 10.18 -4.30
N LEU A 118 1.63 9.28 -4.33
CA LEU A 118 1.77 7.86 -4.02
C LEU A 118 0.87 7.05 -4.97
N ARG A 119 1.40 5.96 -5.51
CA ARG A 119 0.62 4.94 -6.23
C ARG A 119 0.83 3.59 -5.57
N GLY A 120 -0.24 2.82 -5.41
CA GLY A 120 -0.18 1.42 -5.01
C GLY A 120 -0.75 0.54 -6.11
N ASP A 121 0.01 -0.43 -6.57
CA ASP A 121 -0.40 -1.43 -7.56
C ASP A 121 -0.46 -2.81 -6.89
N ALA A 122 -1.58 -3.51 -7.05
CA ALA A 122 -1.85 -4.80 -6.44
C ALA A 122 -2.13 -5.85 -7.50
N THR A 123 -1.23 -6.82 -7.66
CA THR A 123 -1.52 -8.05 -8.41
C THR A 123 -2.36 -9.03 -7.59
N GLY A 124 -2.33 -8.88 -6.26
CA GLY A 124 -3.17 -9.62 -5.32
C GLY A 124 -3.34 -8.88 -3.99
N GLY A 125 -4.52 -9.05 -3.42
CA GLY A 125 -4.96 -8.51 -2.14
C GLY A 125 -6.25 -9.21 -1.73
N SER A 126 -6.80 -8.87 -0.56
CA SER A 126 -8.04 -9.47 -0.07
C SER A 126 -9.02 -8.42 0.42
N PHE A 127 -10.23 -8.46 -0.11
CA PHE A 127 -11.39 -7.94 0.60
C PHE A 127 -11.74 -8.92 1.71
N ILE A 128 -11.91 -8.42 2.93
CA ILE A 128 -12.33 -9.20 4.09
C ILE A 128 -13.59 -8.53 4.66
N ARG A 129 -14.61 -9.33 4.96
CA ARG A 129 -15.79 -8.90 5.70
C ARG A 129 -15.99 -9.75 6.93
N PHE A 130 -16.05 -9.11 8.09
CA PHE A 130 -16.39 -9.75 9.36
C PHE A 130 -17.55 -9.01 10.02
N GLY A 131 -18.71 -9.67 10.10
CA GLY A 131 -19.93 -9.05 10.62
C GLY A 131 -20.34 -7.81 9.81
N GLY A 132 -20.30 -6.64 10.45
CA GLY A 132 -20.62 -5.34 9.84
C GLY A 132 -19.44 -4.63 9.17
N THR A 133 -18.21 -5.01 9.52
CA THR A 133 -16.98 -4.31 9.10
C THR A 133 -16.40 -4.94 7.84
N SER A 134 -15.87 -4.12 6.95
CA SER A 134 -15.19 -4.60 5.74
C SER A 134 -13.85 -3.89 5.56
N SER A 135 -12.89 -4.58 4.96
CA SER A 135 -11.53 -4.08 4.74
C SER A 135 -11.00 -4.59 3.41
N ILE A 136 -10.13 -3.83 2.77
CA ILE A 136 -9.28 -4.31 1.67
C ILE A 136 -7.86 -4.31 2.19
N LEU A 137 -7.20 -5.46 2.13
CA LEU A 137 -5.85 -5.70 2.63
C LEU A 137 -4.90 -5.92 1.46
N PHE A 138 -3.75 -5.26 1.52
CA PHE A 138 -2.67 -5.34 0.55
C PHE A 138 -1.35 -5.61 1.27
N SER A 139 -0.55 -6.53 0.73
CA SER A 139 0.76 -6.91 1.24
C SER A 139 1.72 -7.19 0.09
N ASP A 140 3.01 -6.87 0.25
CA ASP A 140 4.02 -7.19 -0.75
C ASP A 140 4.11 -8.70 -1.02
N ILE A 141 3.79 -9.53 -0.03
CA ILE A 141 3.73 -10.99 -0.14
C ILE A 141 2.65 -11.43 -1.14
N THR A 142 1.57 -10.65 -1.27
CA THR A 142 0.50 -10.89 -2.26
C THR A 142 0.72 -10.12 -3.56
N GLY A 143 1.87 -9.49 -3.74
CA GLY A 143 2.23 -8.76 -4.97
C GLY A 143 1.70 -7.33 -5.00
N PHE A 144 1.62 -6.67 -3.85
CA PHE A 144 1.40 -5.23 -3.73
C PHE A 144 2.72 -4.44 -3.75
N GLN A 145 2.74 -3.31 -4.45
CA GLN A 145 3.91 -2.43 -4.50
C GLN A 145 3.49 -0.96 -4.55
N TYR A 146 4.22 -0.13 -3.81
CA TYR A 146 4.15 1.32 -3.89
C TYR A 146 5.12 1.86 -4.95
N THR A 147 4.73 2.98 -5.55
CA THR A 147 5.60 3.87 -6.29
C THR A 147 5.46 5.28 -5.71
N PHE A 148 6.56 5.85 -5.24
CA PHE A 148 6.59 7.23 -4.76
C PHE A 148 6.70 8.19 -5.94
N GLY A 149 5.80 9.16 -6.02
CA GLY A 149 5.90 10.21 -7.02
C GLY A 149 6.79 11.37 -6.54
N ALA A 150 7.02 12.34 -7.44
CA ALA A 150 7.98 13.43 -7.21
C ALA A 150 7.73 14.24 -5.91
N PRO A 151 6.49 14.60 -5.53
CA PRO A 151 6.24 15.32 -4.28
C PRO A 151 6.70 14.57 -3.03
N LEU A 152 6.51 13.25 -2.99
CA LEU A 152 6.94 12.41 -1.88
C LEU A 152 8.46 12.16 -1.93
N GLN A 153 9.02 11.90 -3.11
CA GLN A 153 10.47 11.74 -3.27
C GLN A 153 11.25 12.99 -2.87
N ALA A 154 10.69 14.19 -3.06
CA ALA A 154 11.33 15.45 -2.64
C ALA A 154 11.49 15.60 -1.12
N LEU A 155 10.72 14.84 -0.33
CA LEU A 155 10.85 14.78 1.13
C LEU A 155 11.94 13.79 1.57
N LEU A 156 12.38 12.92 0.66
CA LEU A 156 13.39 11.90 0.92
C LEU A 156 14.77 12.36 0.45
N ASN A 157 15.81 11.80 1.07
CA ASN A 157 17.16 11.93 0.52
C ASN A 157 17.22 11.30 -0.89
N PRO A 158 18.03 11.85 -1.83
CA PRO A 158 18.10 11.37 -3.20
C PRO A 158 18.37 9.85 -3.33
N GLY A 159 17.73 9.22 -4.32
CA GLY A 159 17.91 7.80 -4.63
C GLY A 159 17.19 6.84 -3.70
N ARG A 160 16.27 7.33 -2.86
CA ARG A 160 15.48 6.52 -1.93
C ARG A 160 14.07 6.32 -2.46
N GLY A 161 13.56 5.12 -2.24
CA GLY A 161 12.25 4.69 -2.68
C GLY A 161 11.71 3.58 -1.80
N PRO A 162 10.48 3.14 -2.06
CA PRO A 162 9.84 2.09 -1.29
C PRO A 162 10.60 0.77 -1.45
N ILE A 163 10.76 0.06 -0.34
CA ILE A 163 11.21 -1.33 -0.27
C ILE A 163 10.29 -2.10 0.67
N ASN A 164 10.40 -3.43 0.65
CA ASN A 164 9.62 -4.28 1.53
C ASN A 164 10.04 -4.12 3.00
N PRO A 165 9.10 -4.27 3.96
CA PRO A 165 7.68 -4.59 3.74
C PRO A 165 6.87 -3.43 3.15
N GLN A 166 5.84 -3.75 2.37
CA GLN A 166 4.89 -2.78 1.83
C GLN A 166 3.48 -3.25 2.09
N GLU A 167 2.78 -2.55 2.96
CA GLU A 167 1.45 -2.93 3.42
C GLU A 167 0.45 -1.78 3.22
N GLY A 168 -0.81 -2.12 3.02
CA GLY A 168 -1.88 -1.15 2.85
C GLY A 168 -3.22 -1.73 3.27
N THR A 169 -4.07 -0.91 3.88
CA THR A 169 -5.42 -1.30 4.26
C THR A 169 -6.39 -0.17 4.03
N PHE A 170 -7.45 -0.45 3.28
CA PHE A 170 -8.65 0.38 3.28
C PHE A 170 -9.66 -0.20 4.28
N THR A 171 -10.05 0.57 5.28
CA THR A 171 -11.19 0.26 6.13
C THR A 171 -12.44 0.82 5.49
N ILE A 172 -13.51 0.03 5.43
CA ILE A 172 -14.77 0.39 4.77
C ILE A 172 -15.88 0.42 5.81
N THR A 173 -16.56 1.55 5.92
CA THR A 173 -17.67 1.78 6.87
C THR A 173 -18.90 2.34 6.17
N ASP A 174 -20.03 2.38 6.89
CA ASP A 174 -21.29 3.00 6.42
C ASP A 174 -21.76 2.49 5.05
N VAL A 175 -21.54 1.18 4.82
CA VAL A 175 -21.86 0.49 3.58
C VAL A 175 -23.37 0.54 3.30
N VAL A 176 -23.74 1.05 2.13
CA VAL A 176 -25.10 1.02 1.60
C VAL A 176 -25.10 0.22 0.31
N THR A 177 -25.81 -0.91 0.31
CA THR A 177 -25.93 -1.77 -0.87
C THR A 177 -26.94 -1.19 -1.87
N ASN A 178 -26.79 -1.57 -3.14
CA ASN A 178 -27.77 -1.34 -4.19
C ASN A 178 -28.18 -2.68 -4.82
N PRO A 179 -29.44 -3.14 -4.71
CA PRO A 179 -30.56 -2.49 -4.02
C PRO A 179 -30.38 -2.40 -2.50
N ALA A 180 -31.00 -1.38 -1.89
CA ALA A 180 -30.89 -1.10 -0.47
C ALA A 180 -31.51 -2.21 0.40
N GLY A 181 -30.93 -2.44 1.58
CA GLY A 181 -31.43 -3.39 2.58
C GLY A 181 -31.03 -4.86 2.36
N GLY A 182 -30.27 -5.16 1.30
CA GLY A 182 -29.70 -6.49 1.08
C GLY A 182 -28.40 -6.71 1.88
N GLY A 183 -28.05 -7.97 2.13
CA GLY A 183 -26.72 -8.32 2.63
C GLY A 183 -25.64 -8.00 1.58
N LEU A 184 -24.46 -7.56 2.04
CA LEU A 184 -23.35 -7.17 1.15
C LEU A 184 -22.88 -8.31 0.24
N ILE A 185 -22.89 -9.54 0.77
CA ILE A 185 -22.57 -10.75 0.01
C ILE A 185 -23.88 -11.32 -0.53
N GLY A 186 -23.99 -11.33 -1.86
CA GLY A 186 -25.12 -11.88 -2.60
C GLY A 186 -25.02 -13.38 -2.87
N PRO A 187 -25.99 -13.93 -3.60
CA PRO A 187 -25.97 -15.32 -4.05
C PRO A 187 -24.68 -15.65 -4.80
N GLY A 188 -24.17 -16.86 -4.61
CA GLY A 188 -22.93 -17.31 -5.24
C GLY A 188 -21.67 -16.58 -4.76
N GLY A 189 -21.72 -15.85 -3.64
CA GLY A 189 -20.57 -15.12 -3.09
C GLY A 189 -20.32 -13.76 -3.74
N VAL A 190 -21.20 -13.31 -4.63
CA VAL A 190 -20.99 -12.05 -5.35
C VAL A 190 -21.04 -10.86 -4.40
N VAL A 191 -20.01 -10.01 -4.42
CA VAL A 191 -20.02 -8.75 -3.67
C VAL A 191 -20.94 -7.77 -4.39
N ARG A 192 -22.11 -7.48 -3.80
CA ARG A 192 -23.12 -6.60 -4.41
C ARG A 192 -22.57 -5.19 -4.62
N SER A 193 -23.17 -4.45 -5.54
CA SER A 193 -22.89 -3.02 -5.67
C SER A 193 -23.15 -2.31 -4.34
N PHE A 194 -22.25 -1.42 -3.94
CA PHE A 194 -22.38 -0.63 -2.72
C PHE A 194 -21.65 0.70 -2.83
N SER A 195 -22.06 1.65 -2.00
CA SER A 195 -21.28 2.86 -1.71
C SER A 195 -20.97 2.92 -0.23
N ALA A 196 -19.80 3.41 0.13
CA ALA A 196 -19.29 3.36 1.50
C ALA A 196 -18.31 4.50 1.76
N ASN A 197 -18.11 4.79 3.04
CA ASN A 197 -17.00 5.61 3.51
C ASN A 197 -15.76 4.72 3.60
N SER A 198 -14.59 5.33 3.45
CA SER A 198 -13.31 4.67 3.53
C SER A 198 -12.30 5.44 4.37
N SER A 199 -11.32 4.72 4.91
CA SER A 199 -10.08 5.29 5.40
C SER A 199 -8.94 4.39 5.00
N PHE A 200 -7.78 4.97 4.77
CA PHE A 200 -6.59 4.25 4.35
C PHE A 200 -5.50 4.40 5.40
N SER A 201 -4.80 3.29 5.65
CA SER A 201 -3.53 3.27 6.35
C SER A 201 -2.58 2.36 5.60
N GLY A 202 -1.35 2.81 5.41
CA GLY A 202 -0.31 2.02 4.75
C GLY A 202 1.06 2.30 5.33
N ASN A 203 2.02 1.44 5.02
CA ASN A 203 3.41 1.63 5.36
C ASN A 203 4.35 1.14 4.26
N SER A 204 5.56 1.67 4.25
CA SER A 204 6.66 1.15 3.44
C SER A 204 7.97 1.38 4.17
N ALA A 205 8.87 0.41 4.09
CA ALA A 205 10.26 0.65 4.44
C ALA A 205 10.96 1.46 3.34
N VAL A 206 12.00 2.19 3.72
CA VAL A 206 12.90 2.97 2.85
C VAL A 206 14.34 2.71 3.32
N PRO A 207 15.30 2.37 2.43
CA PRO A 207 16.67 2.07 2.84
C PRO A 207 17.32 3.29 3.52
N THR A 208 17.98 3.14 4.67
CA THR A 208 18.76 4.25 5.23
C THR A 208 20.01 4.54 4.38
N PRO A 209 20.49 5.80 4.34
CA PRO A 209 21.70 6.18 3.62
C PRO A 209 22.95 5.36 4.02
N GLY A 210 23.03 4.95 5.30
CA GLY A 210 24.14 4.14 5.81
C GLY A 210 24.25 2.78 5.11
N ALA A 211 23.13 2.16 4.77
CA ALA A 211 23.14 0.88 4.06
C ALA A 211 23.69 1.00 2.63
N LEU A 212 23.36 2.08 1.93
CA LEU A 212 23.89 2.35 0.59
C LEU A 212 25.40 2.65 0.64
N ALA A 213 25.83 3.45 1.61
CA ALA A 213 27.24 3.76 1.82
C ALA A 213 28.07 2.50 2.14
N LEU A 214 27.54 1.59 2.96
CA LEU A 214 28.19 0.33 3.30
C LEU A 214 28.27 -0.63 2.10
N MET A 215 27.23 -0.71 1.26
CA MET A 215 27.30 -1.47 0.01
C MET A 215 28.37 -0.91 -0.94
N GLY A 216 28.46 0.40 -1.07
CA GLY A 216 29.49 1.06 -1.88
C GLY A 216 30.91 0.78 -1.37
N LEU A 217 31.14 0.86 -0.06
CA LEU A 217 32.43 0.54 0.55
C LEU A 217 32.78 -0.95 0.43
N GLY A 218 31.81 -1.84 0.61
CA GLY A 218 31.99 -3.29 0.40
C GLY A 218 32.45 -3.62 -1.01
N GLY A 219 31.81 -3.02 -2.03
CA GLY A 219 32.22 -3.17 -3.43
C GLY A 219 33.65 -2.66 -3.69
N LEU A 220 34.03 -1.53 -3.10
CA LEU A 220 35.38 -0.95 -3.20
C LEU A 220 36.45 -1.85 -2.57
N VAL A 221 36.19 -2.44 -1.41
CA VAL A 221 37.13 -3.35 -0.72
C VAL A 221 37.34 -4.64 -1.52
N VAL A 222 36.28 -5.22 -2.09
CA VAL A 222 36.39 -6.41 -2.95
C VAL A 222 37.12 -6.07 -4.26
N GLY A 223 36.81 -4.93 -4.88
CA GLY A 223 37.46 -4.46 -6.11
C GLY A 223 38.96 -4.22 -5.93
N ARG A 224 39.37 -3.64 -4.79
CA ARG A 224 40.79 -3.44 -4.45
C ARG A 224 41.54 -4.74 -4.20
N ARG A 225 40.88 -5.80 -3.73
CA ARG A 225 41.51 -7.08 -3.39
C ARG A 225 41.70 -8.00 -4.61
N ARG A 226 41.04 -7.71 -5.72
CA ARG A 226 41.18 -8.43 -7.00
C ARG A 226 42.26 -7.82 -7.92
N ARG A 227 42.78 -6.64 -7.59
CA ARG A 227 43.95 -6.05 -8.24
C ARG A 227 45.19 -6.39 -7.42
#